data_AF-A0A0G1LU86-F1
#
_entry.id   AF-A0A0G1LU86-F1
#
_cell.length_a   1.000
_cell.length_b   1.000
_cell.length_c   1.000
_cell.angle_alpha   90.00
_cell.angle_beta   90.00
_cell.angle_gamma   90.00
#
_symmetry.space_group_name_H-M   'P 1'
#
loop_
_entity.id
_entity.type
_entity.pdbx_description
1 polymer ?
#
loop_
_entity_poly.entity_id
_entity_poly.type
_entity_poly.pdbx_seq_one_letter_code
_entity_poly.pdbx_strand_id
1 'polypeptide(L)'
;MDTDGGIFLHRYKVNNKYYDYFKICFTNMSKPLLKFVFETLTTLGFNPKYASYNKVWLYDSKEVRRYFDIIGSSNNRLLLKLPML
;
A
#
# COMPACT_ATOMS: atom_id res chain seq x y z
N MET A 1 -8.17 -1.10 3.23
CA MET A 1 -6.95 -1.11 4.10
C MET A 1 -7.04 -0.02 5.18
N ASP A 2 -8.21 0.56 5.36
CA ASP A 2 -8.42 1.81 6.08
C ASP A 2 -8.23 1.68 7.59
N THR A 3 -8.57 0.52 8.16
CA THR A 3 -8.47 0.23 9.60
C THR A 3 -7.12 -0.37 9.97
N ASP A 4 -6.75 -1.45 9.27
CA ASP A 4 -5.60 -2.29 9.63
C ASP A 4 -4.37 -1.99 8.75
N GLY A 5 -4.31 -0.81 8.14
CA GLY A 5 -3.30 -0.49 7.15
C GLY A 5 -2.94 0.99 7.10
N GLY A 6 -2.12 1.35 6.12
CA GLY A 6 -1.77 2.75 5.91
C GLY A 6 -0.80 3.00 4.77
N ILE A 7 -0.61 4.29 4.46
CA ILE A 7 0.34 4.79 3.46
C ILE A 7 1.63 5.25 4.15
N PHE A 8 2.76 4.76 3.64
CA PHE A 8 4.10 5.00 4.14
C PHE A 8 4.94 5.68 3.07
N LEU A 9 5.59 6.80 3.41
CA LEU A 9 6.58 7.44 2.56
C LEU A 9 7.90 6.70 2.72
N HIS A 10 8.39 6.10 1.64
CA HIS A 10 9.73 5.55 1.58
C HIS A 10 10.65 6.61 0.97
N ARG A 11 11.67 7.02 1.72
CA ARG A 11 12.65 8.01 1.28
C ARG A 11 14.07 7.49 1.51
N TYR A 12 14.92 7.58 0.50
CA TYR A 12 16.34 7.24 0.58
C TYR A 12 17.17 8.16 -0.32
N LYS A 13 18.49 8.12 -0.14
CA LYS A 13 19.46 9.00 -0.81
C LYS A 13 20.46 8.15 -1.60
N VAL A 14 20.65 8.47 -2.88
CA VAL A 14 21.68 7.85 -3.75
C VAL A 14 22.42 8.96 -4.48
N ASN A 15 23.76 9.00 -4.36
CA ASN A 15 24.62 10.01 -5.00
C ASN A 15 24.10 11.45 -4.83
N ASN A 16 23.81 11.82 -3.58
CA ASN A 16 23.22 13.12 -3.23
C ASN A 16 21.81 13.45 -3.76
N LYS A 17 21.16 12.54 -4.49
CA LYS A 17 19.78 12.68 -4.93
C LYS A 17 18.84 11.93 -3.99
N TYR A 18 17.76 12.60 -3.57
CA TYR A 18 16.68 11.97 -2.81
C TYR A 18 15.70 11.29 -3.77
N TYR A 19 15.24 10.13 -3.36
CA TYR A 19 14.19 9.38 -4.01
C TYR A 19 13.12 9.11 -2.98
N ASP A 20 11.90 9.53 -3.29
CA ASP A 20 10.75 9.37 -2.44
C ASP A 20 9.58 8.79 -3.22
N TYR A 21 8.93 7.81 -2.61
CA TYR A 21 7.72 7.21 -3.15
C TYR A 21 6.90 6.59 -2.04
N PHE A 22 5.60 6.52 -2.27
CA PHE A 22 4.67 5.96 -1.31
C PHE A 22 4.49 4.45 -1.51
N LYS A 23 4.15 3.79 -0.41
CA LYS A 23 3.81 2.37 -0.31
C LYS A 23 2.53 2.25 0.51
N ILE A 24 1.70 1.24 0.25
CA ILE A 24 0.56 0.92 1.12
C ILE A 24 0.72 -0.47 1.72
N CYS A 25 0.31 -0.61 2.98
CA CYS A 25 0.40 -1.85 3.73
C CYS A 25 -0.95 -2.18 4.36
N PHE A 26 -1.26 -3.47 4.42
CA PHE A 26 -2.28 -4.06 5.28
C PHE A 26 -1.60 -4.99 6.28
N THR A 27 -1.86 -4.79 7.57
CA THR A 27 -1.28 -5.52 8.70
C THR A 27 -2.38 -6.15 9.55
N ASN A 28 -2.50 -7.48 9.55
CA ASN A 28 -3.51 -8.17 10.35
C ASN A 28 -2.98 -9.53 10.84
N MET A 29 -3.42 -10.01 12.01
CA MET A 29 -3.01 -11.32 12.54
C MET A 29 -3.83 -12.49 11.97
N SER A 30 -5.02 -12.21 11.45
CA SER A 30 -5.88 -13.19 10.79
C SER A 30 -5.31 -13.58 9.43
N LYS A 31 -4.85 -14.83 9.32
CA LYS A 31 -4.37 -15.41 8.06
C LYS A 31 -5.40 -15.43 6.94
N PRO A 32 -6.67 -15.80 7.20
CA PRO A 32 -7.71 -15.70 6.18
C PRO A 32 -7.86 -14.28 5.64
N LEU A 33 -7.81 -13.24 6.49
CA LEU A 33 -7.93 -11.85 6.03
C LEU A 33 -6.71 -11.41 5.20
N LEU A 34 -5.49 -11.77 5.61
CA LEU A 34 -4.29 -11.48 4.80
C LEU A 34 -4.37 -12.14 3.42
N LYS A 35 -4.76 -13.42 3.38
CA LYS A 35 -4.92 -14.17 2.14
C LYS A 35 -5.96 -13.53 1.25
N PHE A 36 -7.13 -13.20 1.81
CA PHE A 36 -8.20 -12.51 1.10
C PHE A 36 -7.73 -11.19 0.47
N VAL A 37 -7.04 -10.33 1.23
CA VAL A 37 -6.51 -9.06 0.71
C VAL A 37 -5.49 -9.29 -0.40
N PHE A 38 -4.57 -10.25 -0.21
CA PHE A 38 -3.57 -10.59 -1.22
C PHE A 38 -4.21 -11.08 -2.52
N GLU A 39 -5.15 -12.03 -2.44
CA GLU A 39 -5.82 -12.60 -3.60
C GLU A 39 -6.68 -11.54 -4.30
N THR A 40 -7.43 -10.74 -3.55
CA THR A 40 -8.25 -9.65 -4.11
C THR A 40 -7.41 -8.64 -4.89
N LEU A 41 -6.28 -8.20 -4.32
CA LEU A 41 -5.37 -7.30 -5.01
C LEU A 41 -4.76 -7.94 -6.27
N THR A 42 -4.41 -9.22 -6.20
CA THR A 42 -3.88 -9.96 -7.36
C THR A 42 -4.92 -10.06 -8.47
N THR A 43 -6.17 -10.38 -8.14
CA THR A 43 -7.30 -10.45 -9.08
C THR A 43 -7.59 -9.09 -9.73
N LEU A 44 -7.41 -8.00 -8.98
CA LEU A 44 -7.52 -6.62 -9.51
C LEU A 44 -6.27 -6.18 -10.30
N GLY A 45 -5.32 -7.09 -10.56
CA GLY A 45 -4.14 -6.86 -11.39
C GLY A 45 -3.00 -6.11 -10.69
N PHE A 46 -3.03 -5.99 -9.35
CA PHE A 46 -1.91 -5.46 -8.57
C PHE A 46 -0.86 -6.55 -8.30
N ASN A 47 0.32 -6.15 -7.84
CA ASN A 47 1.44 -7.02 -7.49
C ASN A 47 1.70 -7.04 -5.97
N PRO A 48 0.74 -7.48 -5.14
CA PRO A 48 0.92 -7.52 -3.69
C PRO A 48 2.07 -8.43 -3.29
N LYS A 49 2.74 -8.08 -2.18
CA LYS A 49 3.84 -8.87 -1.61
C LYS A 49 3.60 -9.16 -0.13
N TYR A 50 3.80 -10.40 0.26
CA TYR A 50 3.96 -10.75 1.68
C TYR A 50 5.34 -10.26 2.14
N ALA A 51 5.38 -9.29 3.05
CA ALA A 51 6.64 -8.78 3.61
C ALA A 51 7.00 -9.44 4.95
N SER A 52 6.01 -9.97 5.65
CA SER A 52 6.17 -10.70 6.90
C SER A 52 4.96 -11.60 7.13
N TYR A 53 4.98 -12.36 8.24
CA TYR A 53 3.86 -13.19 8.67
C TYR A 53 2.51 -12.44 8.68
N ASN A 54 2.47 -11.15 8.98
CA ASN A 54 1.24 -10.40 9.20
C ASN A 54 1.03 -9.23 8.23
N LYS A 55 1.75 -9.16 7.09
CA LYS A 55 1.74 -7.96 6.23
C LYS A 55 1.64 -8.28 4.75
N VAL A 56 0.76 -7.55 4.07
CA VAL A 56 0.65 -7.48 2.60
C VAL A 56 0.93 -6.05 2.17
N TRP A 57 1.81 -5.87 1.19
CA TRP A 57 2.27 -4.56 0.70
C TRP A 57 2.03 -4.38 -0.79
N LEU A 58 1.75 -3.13 -1.20
CA LEU A 58 2.05 -2.64 -2.55
C LEU A 58 3.21 -1.65 -2.44
N TYR A 59 4.28 -1.95 -3.16
CA TYR A 59 5.55 -1.22 -3.08
C TYR A 59 5.73 -0.17 -4.19
N ASP A 60 5.02 -0.32 -5.30
CA ASP A 60 5.15 0.54 -6.47
C ASP A 60 4.21 1.75 -6.38
N SER A 61 4.72 2.95 -6.64
CA SER A 61 3.94 4.18 -6.51
C SER A 61 2.81 4.28 -7.53
N LYS A 62 2.97 3.74 -8.74
CA LYS A 62 1.91 3.70 -9.75
C LYS A 62 0.80 2.77 -9.30
N GLU A 63 1.14 1.64 -8.68
CA GLU A 63 0.15 0.75 -8.07
C GLU A 63 -0.55 1.38 -6.87
N VAL A 64 0.16 2.14 -6.04
CA VAL A 64 -0.48 2.88 -4.94
C VAL A 64 -1.46 3.91 -5.47
N ARG A 65 -1.11 4.69 -6.50
CA ARG A 65 -2.04 5.63 -7.14
C ARG A 65 -3.25 4.90 -7.72
N ARG A 66 -3.01 3.84 -8.48
CA ARG A 66 -4.09 3.02 -9.08
C ARG A 66 -4.99 2.37 -8.01
N TYR A 67 -4.45 2.02 -6.84
CA TYR A 67 -5.25 1.52 -5.71
C TYR A 67 -6.30 2.55 -5.30
N PHE A 68 -5.91 3.83 -5.17
CA PHE A 68 -6.85 4.88 -4.81
C PHE A 68 -7.83 5.22 -5.93
N ASP A 69 -7.43 5.07 -7.19
CA ASP A 69 -8.33 5.27 -8.33
C ASP A 69 -9.42 4.19 -8.42
N ILE A 70 -9.09 2.92 -8.12
CA ILE A 70 -10.01 1.78 -8.27
C ILE A 70 -10.77 1.48 -6.97
N ILE A 71 -10.07 1.44 -5.84
CA ILE A 71 -10.61 1.00 -4.54
C ILE A 71 -10.95 2.21 -3.66
N GLY A 72 -10.15 3.26 -3.74
CA GLY A 72 -10.30 4.44 -2.89
C GLY A 72 -9.98 4.17 -1.42
N SER A 73 -10.39 5.11 -0.55
CA SER A 73 -10.27 5.00 0.90
C SER A 73 -11.28 5.95 1.54
N SER A 74 -11.91 5.50 2.61
CA SER A 74 -12.74 6.34 3.51
C SER A 74 -11.91 6.97 4.63
N ASN A 75 -10.67 6.50 4.84
CA ASN A 75 -9.78 7.05 5.85
C ASN A 75 -9.21 8.40 5.40
N ASN A 76 -9.75 9.49 5.97
CA ASN A 76 -9.31 10.86 5.69
C ASN A 76 -7.80 11.09 5.91
N ARG A 77 -7.16 10.38 6.86
CA ARG A 77 -5.70 10.50 7.07
C ARG A 77 -4.90 9.98 5.88
N LEU A 78 -5.45 9.02 5.13
CA LEU A 78 -4.85 8.49 3.91
C LEU A 78 -5.15 9.41 2.72
N LEU A 79 -6.39 9.90 2.62
CA LEU A 79 -6.81 10.82 1.55
C LEU A 79 -6.01 12.12 1.54
N LEU A 80 -5.67 12.67 2.72
CA LEU A 80 -4.83 13.87 2.82
C LEU A 80 -3.43 13.68 2.23
N LYS A 81 -2.98 12.43 2.01
CA LYS A 81 -1.69 12.13 1.37
C LYS A 81 -1.79 11.95 -0.15
N LEU A 82 -3.00 11.89 -0.72
CA LEU A 82 -3.21 11.74 -2.17
C LEU A 82 -2.61 12.86 -3.03
N PRO A 83 -2.64 14.14 -2.63
CA PRO A 83 -2.01 15.19 -3.43
C PRO A 83 -0.48 15.02 -3.58
N MET A 84 0.14 14.18 -2.74
CA MET A 84 1.57 13.88 -2.80
C MET A 84 1.90 12.62 -3.64
N LEU A 85 0.88 11.87 -4.08
CA LEU A 85 0.99 10.64 -4.90
C LEU A 85 0.99 10.93 -6.40
#